data_AF-A0A2T3B9A2-F1
#
_entry.id   AF-A0A2T3B9A2-F1
#
_cell.length_a   1.000
_cell.length_b   1.000
_cell.length_c   1.000
_cell.angle_alpha   90.00
_cell.angle_beta   90.00
_cell.angle_gamma   90.00
#
_symmetry.space_group_name_H-M   'P 1'
#
loop_
_entity.id
_entity.type
_entity.pdbx_description
1 polymer ?
#
loop_
_entity_poly.entity_id
_entity_poly.type
_entity_poly.pdbx_seq_one_letter_code
_entity_poly.pdbx_strand_id
1 'polypeptide(L)'
;MSRSQPQDPLFRGIDVTASSAVPAGQSSTVKMVVISVITQGELADHEVPFIGGGVYKASDPALAGYTVQYKPPFKASNYGGYYTYLVNNNTVGINNATAQTEPMGITNSGQKSLMFPFFTVNEGTPKEINVTKSHSIEPRGDGNDERVKGEGKFKKILHVIFENEVFGWTMNDSYWKLLAKRGKVLTNSHGVTHPSLPNYASLIAGDFFGIANEDFYNINTTTIYDLLDAAGLDYATYAEWYTPLATARGPNDCNNELFIGPLDNTNPDWNSPAYRRLDVPALLFQTYTTNYTRCSKIYNATAQFDADVFSHKLPAYSFYVPDMLHNGHDPESNSDYVHQPTTAGIWFNAFLDMYLEELTEQGTLVVATFDEATWQNDSDSTPNNNNAIATILFGHGITPNTKDDTYITHYAALRGAITNFGLGSLGRNDTNATNGDLTLLVN
;
A
#
# COMPACT_ATOMS: atom_id res chain seq x y z
N MET A 1 21.68 24.57 -67.18
CA MET A 1 22.47 23.67 -68.04
C MET A 1 22.33 22.28 -67.42
N SER A 2 21.44 21.40 -67.89
CA SER A 2 21.49 20.58 -69.13
C SER A 2 21.79 19.11 -68.81
N ARG A 3 20.75 18.26 -68.95
CA ARG A 3 20.73 16.89 -69.54
C ARG A 3 21.51 15.78 -68.79
N SER A 4 21.13 14.50 -68.75
CA SER A 4 20.07 13.68 -69.36
C SER A 4 20.15 12.26 -68.77
N GLN A 5 19.00 11.58 -68.65
CA GLN A 5 18.80 10.12 -68.48
C GLN A 5 19.23 9.30 -69.74
N PRO A 6 18.99 7.96 -69.93
CA PRO A 6 18.25 6.93 -69.13
C PRO A 6 18.93 5.53 -69.07
N GLN A 7 18.25 4.51 -68.48
CA GLN A 7 17.82 3.25 -69.14
C GLN A 7 17.00 2.35 -68.18
N ASP A 8 15.80 2.01 -68.64
CA ASP A 8 14.83 0.97 -68.19
C ASP A 8 15.12 -0.34 -68.99
N PRO A 9 14.52 -1.54 -68.77
CA PRO A 9 13.05 -1.72 -68.83
C PRO A 9 12.36 -2.95 -68.15
N LEU A 10 11.01 -2.88 -68.12
CA LEU A 10 9.98 -3.95 -68.19
C LEU A 10 9.64 -4.76 -66.90
N PHE A 11 8.38 -4.90 -66.43
CA PHE A 11 7.13 -5.26 -67.13
C PHE A 11 5.84 -4.71 -66.45
N ARG A 12 4.77 -4.62 -67.26
CA ARG A 12 3.43 -4.04 -67.04
C ARG A 12 2.39 -4.95 -66.37
N GLY A 13 1.36 -4.29 -65.80
CA GLY A 13 -0.03 -4.74 -65.64
C GLY A 13 -0.45 -4.75 -64.16
N ILE A 14 -1.51 -4.10 -63.67
CA ILE A 14 -2.86 -3.89 -64.20
C ILE A 14 -3.49 -2.65 -63.51
N ASP A 15 -4.18 -1.82 -64.30
CA ASP A 15 -5.10 -0.75 -63.87
C ASP A 15 -6.43 -1.36 -63.39
N VAL A 16 -7.14 -0.71 -62.46
CA VAL A 16 -8.48 -0.12 -62.69
C VAL A 16 -9.03 0.55 -61.42
N THR A 17 -9.38 1.80 -61.65
CA THR A 17 -10.12 2.84 -60.92
C THR A 17 -11.18 2.47 -59.87
N ALA A 18 -11.24 3.36 -58.86
CA ALA A 18 -12.31 3.55 -57.89
C ALA A 18 -13.64 4.07 -58.49
N SER A 19 -14.76 3.71 -57.87
CA SER A 19 -16.00 4.51 -57.87
C SER A 19 -16.94 4.14 -56.72
N SER A 20 -17.34 5.19 -56.00
CA SER A 20 -18.68 5.50 -55.43
C SER A 20 -19.27 4.76 -54.21
N ALA A 21 -19.69 5.64 -53.29
CA ALA A 21 -20.90 5.63 -52.45
C ALA A 21 -20.83 4.99 -51.05
N VAL A 22 -20.95 5.88 -50.06
CA VAL A 22 -21.24 5.62 -48.65
C VAL A 22 -22.74 5.32 -48.47
N PRO A 23 -23.11 4.31 -47.69
CA PRO A 23 -24.30 4.39 -46.85
C PRO A 23 -23.91 4.46 -45.37
N ALA A 24 -24.59 5.36 -44.67
CA ALA A 24 -24.52 5.53 -43.23
C ALA A 24 -24.99 4.29 -42.47
N GLY A 25 -24.38 4.04 -41.31
CA GLY A 25 -24.88 3.14 -40.28
C GLY A 25 -24.00 1.92 -40.03
N GLN A 26 -22.88 2.10 -39.34
CA GLN A 26 -22.28 1.03 -38.54
C GLN A 26 -21.83 1.59 -37.19
N SER A 27 -22.52 1.12 -36.15
CA SER A 27 -22.06 1.13 -34.77
C SER A 27 -20.61 0.69 -34.74
N SER A 28 -19.72 1.55 -34.25
CA SER A 28 -18.32 1.23 -33.99
C SER A 28 -18.25 0.18 -32.89
N THR A 29 -18.27 -1.09 -33.28
CA THR A 29 -17.89 -2.19 -32.40
C THR A 29 -16.41 -1.99 -32.07
N VAL A 30 -16.14 -1.57 -30.83
CA VAL A 30 -14.79 -1.62 -30.27
C VAL A 30 -14.34 -3.06 -30.42
N LYS A 31 -13.37 -3.31 -31.32
CA LYS A 31 -12.69 -4.59 -31.37
C LYS A 31 -11.89 -4.69 -30.08
N MET A 32 -12.48 -5.30 -29.05
CA MET A 32 -11.70 -5.91 -27.99
C MET A 32 -10.75 -6.87 -28.67
N VAL A 33 -9.47 -6.51 -28.73
CA VAL A 33 -8.43 -7.49 -28.95
C VAL A 33 -8.46 -8.32 -27.67
N VAL A 34 -9.19 -9.43 -27.71
CA VAL A 34 -9.01 -10.52 -26.75
C VAL A 34 -7.62 -11.04 -27.02
N ILE A 35 -6.62 -10.40 -26.41
CA ILE A 35 -5.31 -11.00 -26.30
C ILE A 35 -5.55 -12.16 -25.35
N SER A 36 -5.64 -13.37 -25.90
CA SER A 36 -5.58 -14.61 -25.13
C SER A 36 -4.20 -14.68 -24.48
N VAL A 37 -4.03 -13.95 -23.38
CA VAL A 37 -2.88 -14.08 -22.49
C VAL A 37 -3.25 -15.16 -21.48
N ILE A 38 -2.30 -16.04 -21.23
CA ILE A 38 -2.35 -17.19 -20.33
C ILE A 38 -2.76 -16.71 -18.92
N THR A 39 -4.06 -16.64 -18.62
CA THR A 39 -4.61 -16.33 -17.30
C THR A 39 -4.62 -17.60 -16.44
N GLN A 40 -4.39 -17.48 -15.13
CA GLN A 40 -4.70 -18.56 -14.19
C GLN A 40 -6.23 -18.81 -14.10
N GLY A 41 -7.05 -17.78 -14.35
CA GLY A 41 -8.50 -17.87 -14.58
C GLY A 41 -9.15 -16.51 -14.84
N GLU A 42 -10.37 -16.52 -15.38
CA GLU A 42 -11.24 -15.32 -15.50
C GLU A 42 -12.11 -15.18 -14.25
N LEU A 43 -12.30 -13.95 -13.77
CA LEU A 43 -13.25 -13.61 -12.70
C LEU A 43 -14.53 -13.09 -13.35
N ALA A 44 -15.68 -13.69 -13.06
CA ALA A 44 -16.93 -13.23 -13.66
C ALA A 44 -17.41 -11.90 -13.07
N ASP A 45 -18.11 -11.06 -13.86
CA ASP A 45 -18.57 -9.73 -13.43
C ASP A 45 -19.40 -9.75 -12.14
N HIS A 46 -20.19 -10.81 -11.93
CA HIS A 46 -21.03 -10.95 -10.74
C HIS A 46 -20.27 -11.42 -9.50
N GLU A 47 -19.02 -11.85 -9.67
CA GLU A 47 -18.11 -12.25 -8.59
C GLU A 47 -17.16 -11.12 -8.20
N VAL A 48 -17.09 -10.04 -8.99
CA VAL A 48 -16.34 -8.83 -8.65
C VAL A 48 -17.00 -8.17 -7.43
N PRO A 49 -16.32 -8.09 -6.28
CA PRO A 49 -16.87 -7.46 -5.10
C PRO A 49 -17.09 -5.96 -5.32
N PHE A 50 -18.16 -5.42 -4.73
CA PHE A 50 -18.27 -3.98 -4.56
C PHE A 50 -17.28 -3.52 -3.47
N ILE A 51 -16.16 -2.96 -3.90
CA ILE A 51 -15.09 -2.48 -3.01
C ILE A 51 -15.05 -0.96 -2.86
N GLY A 52 -16.02 -0.25 -3.47
CA GLY A 52 -16.02 1.21 -3.58
C GLY A 52 -14.96 1.76 -4.56
N GLY A 53 -15.07 3.06 -4.85
CA GLY A 53 -14.02 3.98 -5.34
C GLY A 53 -13.05 3.57 -6.41
N GLY A 54 -13.07 4.29 -7.53
CA GLY A 54 -12.02 4.20 -8.56
C GLY A 54 -12.18 3.05 -9.54
N VAL A 55 -13.19 2.21 -9.34
CA VAL A 55 -13.47 1.06 -10.19
C VAL A 55 -14.65 1.36 -11.11
N TYR A 56 -14.43 1.15 -12.40
CA TYR A 56 -15.37 1.46 -13.47
C TYR A 56 -15.64 0.24 -14.33
N LYS A 57 -16.73 0.28 -15.09
CA LYS A 57 -16.87 -0.63 -16.22
C LYS A 57 -15.89 -0.20 -17.32
N ALA A 58 -15.15 -1.14 -17.89
CA ALA A 58 -14.23 -0.86 -18.99
C ALA A 58 -14.91 -0.25 -20.22
N SER A 59 -16.23 -0.45 -20.35
CA SER A 59 -17.08 0.10 -21.41
C SER A 59 -17.68 1.48 -21.08
N ASP A 60 -17.35 2.07 -19.93
CA ASP A 60 -17.86 3.39 -19.57
C ASP A 60 -17.43 4.42 -20.63
N PRO A 61 -18.36 5.18 -21.25
CA PRO A 61 -18.03 6.21 -22.24
C PRO A 61 -17.01 7.23 -21.74
N ALA A 62 -16.95 7.43 -20.43
CA ALA A 62 -15.94 8.21 -19.76
C ALA A 62 -14.50 7.81 -20.12
N LEU A 63 -14.28 6.52 -20.35
CA LEU A 63 -12.97 5.90 -20.54
C LEU A 63 -12.60 5.73 -22.02
N ALA A 64 -13.37 6.31 -22.95
CA ALA A 64 -13.14 6.13 -24.38
C ALA A 64 -11.74 6.56 -24.87
N GLY A 65 -11.03 7.41 -24.12
CA GLY A 65 -9.65 7.83 -24.39
C GLY A 65 -8.57 7.09 -23.59
N TYR A 66 -8.94 6.11 -22.75
CA TYR A 66 -8.03 5.36 -21.90
C TYR A 66 -7.58 4.06 -22.58
N THR A 67 -6.32 3.69 -22.35
CA THR A 67 -5.70 2.47 -22.85
C THR A 67 -5.58 1.47 -21.71
N VAL A 68 -6.03 0.23 -21.92
CA VAL A 68 -5.84 -0.83 -20.93
C VAL A 68 -4.36 -1.18 -20.84
N GLN A 69 -3.79 -1.11 -19.64
CA GLN A 69 -2.50 -1.71 -19.33
C GLN A 69 -2.72 -2.98 -18.52
N TYR A 70 -2.25 -4.10 -19.05
CA TYR A 70 -2.35 -5.41 -18.40
C TYR A 70 -0.96 -5.88 -17.97
N LYS A 71 -0.76 -6.03 -16.66
CA LYS A 71 0.41 -6.71 -16.08
C LYS A 71 -0.10 -7.70 -15.04
N PRO A 72 0.08 -9.03 -15.23
CA PRO A 72 -0.32 -9.98 -14.21
C PRO A 72 0.53 -9.78 -12.94
N PRO A 73 -0.04 -9.99 -11.73
CA PRO A 73 0.69 -9.79 -10.47
C PRO A 73 1.97 -10.62 -10.40
N PHE A 74 1.95 -11.82 -10.98
CA PHE A 74 3.09 -12.70 -11.14
C PHE A 74 2.90 -13.70 -12.29
N LYS A 75 4.00 -14.37 -12.67
CA LYS A 75 3.94 -15.59 -13.49
C LYS A 75 3.51 -16.76 -12.62
N ALA A 76 2.33 -17.32 -12.90
CA ALA A 76 1.73 -18.44 -12.18
C ALA A 76 2.69 -19.64 -11.97
N SER A 77 3.50 -19.95 -12.98
CA SER A 77 4.49 -21.04 -12.94
C SER A 77 5.52 -20.89 -11.82
N ASN A 78 5.78 -19.67 -11.36
CA ASN A 78 6.80 -19.40 -10.33
C ASN A 78 6.39 -19.91 -8.95
N TYR A 79 5.08 -20.07 -8.70
CA TYR A 79 4.56 -20.36 -7.37
C TYR A 79 3.89 -21.72 -7.24
N GLY A 80 3.84 -22.53 -8.31
CA GLY A 80 3.39 -23.93 -8.22
C GLY A 80 1.99 -24.13 -7.62
N GLY A 81 1.10 -23.13 -7.73
CA GLY A 81 -0.24 -23.15 -7.14
C GLY A 81 -0.33 -22.63 -5.70
N TYR A 82 0.77 -22.16 -5.09
CA TYR A 82 0.76 -21.56 -3.75
C TYR A 82 -0.02 -20.22 -3.73
N TYR A 83 0.07 -19.46 -4.82
CA TYR A 83 -0.76 -18.28 -5.07
C TYR A 83 -1.50 -18.44 -6.40
N THR A 84 -2.69 -17.86 -6.45
CA THR A 84 -3.50 -17.78 -7.67
C THR A 84 -3.99 -16.35 -7.88
N TYR A 85 -4.26 -15.98 -9.14
CA TYR A 85 -4.98 -14.76 -9.43
C TYR A 85 -6.05 -15.00 -10.49
N LEU A 86 -7.14 -14.24 -10.37
CA LEU A 86 -8.19 -14.14 -11.37
C LEU A 86 -8.26 -12.68 -11.85
N VAL A 87 -8.62 -12.49 -13.11
CA VAL A 87 -8.76 -11.15 -13.71
C VAL A 87 -10.17 -10.95 -14.22
N ASN A 88 -10.72 -9.76 -13.98
CA ASN A 88 -11.92 -9.27 -14.65
C ASN A 88 -11.54 -8.11 -15.57
N ASN A 89 -11.69 -8.29 -16.88
CA ASN A 89 -11.36 -7.26 -17.87
C ASN A 89 -12.47 -6.23 -18.09
N ASN A 90 -13.69 -6.51 -17.61
CA ASN A 90 -14.83 -5.60 -17.72
C ASN A 90 -14.88 -4.57 -16.60
N THR A 91 -14.04 -4.74 -15.58
CA THR A 91 -13.93 -3.93 -14.38
C THR A 91 -12.51 -3.39 -14.33
N VAL A 92 -12.35 -2.08 -14.28
CA VAL A 92 -11.02 -1.44 -14.36
C VAL A 92 -10.85 -0.35 -13.31
N GLY A 93 -9.64 -0.22 -12.78
CA GLY A 93 -9.19 0.93 -12.00
C GLY A 93 -8.51 1.96 -12.89
N ILE A 94 -8.64 3.25 -12.58
CA ILE A 94 -7.84 4.32 -13.22
C ILE A 94 -6.77 4.74 -12.22
N ASN A 95 -5.51 4.34 -12.48
CA ASN A 95 -4.43 4.42 -11.49
C ASN A 95 -4.79 3.63 -10.20
N ASN A 96 -3.86 3.46 -9.24
CA ASN A 96 -4.23 2.91 -7.92
C ASN A 96 -4.91 3.98 -7.06
N ALA A 97 -5.86 4.68 -7.66
CA ALA A 97 -6.56 5.84 -7.13
C ALA A 97 -8.05 5.51 -7.00
N THR A 98 -8.64 5.88 -5.87
CA THR A 98 -10.09 5.91 -5.70
C THR A 98 -10.63 7.23 -6.29
N ALA A 99 -11.73 7.18 -7.05
CA ALA A 99 -12.26 8.19 -8.00
C ALA A 99 -12.68 9.55 -7.41
N GLN A 100 -12.53 10.73 -8.01
CA GLN A 100 -12.81 11.04 -9.42
C GLN A 100 -12.30 12.47 -9.75
N THR A 101 -11.68 12.67 -10.91
CA THR A 101 -12.24 13.67 -11.84
C THR A 101 -12.41 13.09 -13.25
N GLU A 102 -13.55 12.38 -13.47
CA GLU A 102 -14.23 11.80 -14.65
C GLU A 102 -13.25 11.47 -15.79
N PRO A 103 -13.65 11.57 -17.04
CA PRO A 103 -13.57 12.77 -17.86
C PRO A 103 -13.34 14.16 -17.21
N MET A 104 -13.26 14.39 -15.88
CA MET A 104 -13.65 15.66 -15.21
C MET A 104 -12.52 16.60 -14.80
N GLY A 105 -11.51 16.70 -15.65
CA GLY A 105 -10.78 17.96 -15.71
C GLY A 105 -9.64 18.14 -14.73
N ILE A 106 -9.00 17.05 -14.27
CA ILE A 106 -7.56 17.13 -14.01
C ILE A 106 -6.87 17.37 -15.35
N THR A 107 -6.23 18.54 -15.51
CA THR A 107 -5.31 18.78 -16.62
C THR A 107 -4.17 17.79 -16.51
N ASN A 108 -4.25 16.74 -17.32
CA ASN A 108 -3.27 15.69 -17.45
C ASN A 108 -1.86 16.28 -17.51
N SER A 109 -1.05 15.80 -16.60
CA SER A 109 0.33 16.17 -16.45
C SER A 109 1.14 14.92 -16.82
N GLY A 110 1.38 14.76 -18.12
CA GLY A 110 2.40 13.87 -18.67
C GLY A 110 2.24 12.34 -18.51
N GLN A 111 1.44 11.82 -17.58
CA GLN A 111 1.17 10.38 -17.41
C GLN A 111 -0.12 9.99 -18.15
N LYS A 112 -0.03 8.87 -18.87
CA LYS A 112 -0.95 8.46 -19.94
C LYS A 112 -2.35 8.10 -19.42
N SER A 113 -3.39 8.32 -20.23
CA SER A 113 -4.74 7.79 -20.02
C SER A 113 -4.70 6.25 -19.98
N LEU A 114 -4.39 5.66 -18.82
CA LEU A 114 -4.25 4.22 -18.62
C LEU A 114 -5.31 3.74 -17.63
N MET A 115 -5.85 2.56 -17.90
CA MET A 115 -6.74 1.85 -17.00
C MET A 115 -6.24 0.42 -16.81
N PHE A 116 -6.44 -0.12 -15.61
CA PHE A 116 -5.89 -1.39 -15.20
C PHE A 116 -7.00 -2.38 -14.89
N PRO A 117 -6.95 -3.62 -15.41
CA PRO A 117 -7.94 -4.64 -15.10
C PRO A 117 -8.00 -4.95 -13.61
N PHE A 118 -9.19 -5.30 -13.14
CA PHE A 118 -9.38 -5.74 -11.76
C PHE A 118 -8.78 -7.12 -11.55
N PHE A 119 -7.89 -7.24 -10.58
CA PHE A 119 -7.32 -8.51 -10.15
C PHE A 119 -7.79 -8.90 -8.76
N THR A 120 -8.17 -10.17 -8.60
CA THR A 120 -8.24 -10.82 -7.28
C THR A 120 -7.04 -11.75 -7.14
N VAL A 121 -6.21 -11.52 -6.13
CA VAL A 121 -5.10 -12.39 -5.74
C VAL A 121 -5.54 -13.24 -4.54
N ASN A 122 -5.29 -14.54 -4.58
CA ASN A 122 -5.69 -15.50 -3.56
C ASN A 122 -4.51 -16.40 -3.18
N GLU A 123 -4.56 -16.92 -1.96
CA GLU A 123 -3.80 -18.14 -1.61
C GLU A 123 -4.41 -19.33 -2.36
N GLY A 124 -3.59 -20.21 -2.92
CA GLY A 124 -4.10 -21.43 -3.55
C GLY A 124 -4.75 -22.39 -2.57
N THR A 125 -4.31 -22.36 -1.31
CA THR A 125 -5.00 -22.96 -0.16
C THR A 125 -5.22 -21.87 0.88
N PRO A 126 -6.42 -21.28 0.96
CA PRO A 126 -6.74 -20.23 1.92
C PRO A 126 -6.43 -20.67 3.35
N LYS A 127 -5.72 -19.82 4.10
CA LYS A 127 -5.43 -20.06 5.51
C LYS A 127 -6.49 -19.41 6.40
N GLU A 128 -7.10 -20.21 7.24
CA GLU A 128 -7.99 -19.72 8.30
C GLU A 128 -7.17 -19.13 9.45
N ILE A 129 -7.75 -18.16 10.16
CA ILE A 129 -7.14 -17.64 11.39
C ILE A 129 -7.17 -18.71 12.48
N ASN A 130 -6.10 -18.83 13.24
CA ASN A 130 -6.08 -19.63 14.46
C ASN A 130 -6.20 -18.70 15.66
N VAL A 131 -7.35 -18.69 16.32
CA VAL A 131 -7.63 -17.88 17.51
C VAL A 131 -7.17 -18.53 18.82
N THR A 132 -6.52 -19.70 18.75
CA THR A 132 -5.89 -20.31 19.92
C THR A 132 -4.74 -19.43 20.33
N LYS A 133 -4.90 -18.74 21.46
CA LYS A 133 -3.90 -17.80 21.96
C LYS A 133 -2.56 -18.51 22.10
N SER A 134 -1.53 -18.01 21.43
CA SER A 134 -0.15 -18.48 21.60
C SER A 134 0.26 -18.22 23.05
N HIS A 135 0.29 -19.26 23.89
CA HIS A 135 0.90 -19.23 25.21
C HIS A 135 1.73 -20.50 25.39
N SER A 136 2.99 -20.44 24.95
CA SER A 136 4.07 -21.25 25.52
C SER A 136 5.37 -20.45 25.45
N ILE A 137 5.47 -19.41 26.27
CA ILE A 137 6.79 -18.95 26.71
C ILE A 137 7.21 -19.95 27.79
N GLU A 138 8.27 -20.72 27.55
CA GLU A 138 8.81 -21.61 28.57
C GLU A 138 9.15 -20.81 29.84
N PRO A 139 8.90 -21.37 31.04
CA PRO A 139 9.22 -20.68 32.28
C PRO A 139 10.72 -20.47 32.37
N ARG A 140 11.16 -19.20 32.50
CA ARG A 140 12.48 -18.95 33.09
C ARG A 140 12.40 -19.45 34.54
N GLY A 141 13.28 -20.39 34.87
CA GLY A 141 13.31 -21.07 36.16
C GLY A 141 13.83 -20.18 37.29
N ASP A 142 13.15 -19.08 37.60
CA ASP A 142 13.46 -18.20 38.73
C ASP A 142 12.21 -17.77 39.52
N GLY A 143 11.27 -18.70 39.73
CA GLY A 143 10.54 -18.87 40.98
C GLY A 143 9.89 -17.67 41.70
N ASN A 144 9.64 -16.52 41.05
CA ASN A 144 9.03 -15.35 41.69
C ASN A 144 8.44 -14.31 40.73
N ASP A 145 7.80 -14.73 39.63
CA ASP A 145 6.92 -13.85 38.87
C ASP A 145 5.81 -14.65 38.17
N GLU A 146 4.65 -14.76 38.83
CA GLU A 146 3.44 -15.27 38.20
C GLU A 146 2.91 -14.22 37.22
N ARG A 147 3.31 -14.29 35.94
CA ARG A 147 2.64 -13.51 34.88
C ARG A 147 1.28 -14.11 34.58
N VAL A 148 0.32 -13.72 35.40
CA VAL A 148 -1.12 -13.93 35.18
C VAL A 148 -1.55 -13.17 33.93
N LYS A 149 -2.41 -13.82 33.13
CA LYS A 149 -3.25 -13.26 32.05
C LYS A 149 -3.31 -11.72 31.96
N GLY A 150 -2.86 -11.15 30.83
CA GLY A 150 -3.55 -9.97 30.28
C GLY A 150 -2.79 -8.67 30.06
N GLU A 151 -1.46 -8.61 30.07
CA GLU A 151 -0.77 -7.35 29.77
C GLU A 151 0.38 -7.58 28.79
N GLY A 152 0.11 -7.37 27.50
CA GLY A 152 1.16 -7.20 26.50
C GLY A 152 2.14 -6.09 26.90
N LYS A 153 3.30 -6.02 26.24
CA LYS A 153 4.31 -4.98 26.41
C LYS A 153 3.81 -3.54 26.14
N PHE A 154 2.72 -3.40 25.42
CA PHE A 154 2.05 -2.12 25.15
C PHE A 154 0.53 -2.29 25.10
N LYS A 155 -0.20 -1.22 25.38
CA LYS A 155 -1.69 -1.20 25.34
C LYS A 155 -2.23 -0.93 23.95
N LYS A 156 -1.50 -0.10 23.19
CA LYS A 156 -1.85 0.31 21.83
C LYS A 156 -0.60 0.28 20.95
N ILE A 157 -0.78 0.08 19.65
CA ILE A 157 0.30 0.24 18.67
C ILE A 157 -0.17 1.16 17.55
N LEU A 158 0.69 2.12 17.21
CA LEU A 158 0.51 3.04 16.10
C LEU A 158 1.65 2.82 15.10
N HIS A 159 1.31 2.33 13.92
CA HIS A 159 2.22 2.25 12.80
C HIS A 159 2.18 3.56 12.01
N VAL A 160 3.32 4.19 11.80
CA VAL A 160 3.48 5.33 10.87
C VAL A 160 4.35 4.82 9.73
N ILE A 161 3.78 4.71 8.54
CA ILE A 161 4.49 4.14 7.38
C ILE A 161 4.94 5.26 6.47
N PHE A 162 6.22 5.20 6.10
CA PHE A 162 6.88 6.08 5.14
C PHE A 162 7.20 5.29 3.87
N GLU A 163 7.37 6.00 2.77
CA GLU A 163 7.81 5.48 1.48
C GLU A 163 9.03 6.25 1.01
N ASN A 164 9.79 5.76 0.05
CA ASN A 164 10.54 4.53 0.24
C ASN A 164 12.01 4.97 0.24
N GLU A 165 12.81 4.53 1.22
CA GLU A 165 14.17 5.04 1.36
C GLU A 165 15.10 4.04 2.05
N VAL A 166 16.31 3.88 1.50
CA VAL A 166 17.35 3.04 2.13
C VAL A 166 17.84 3.66 3.43
N PHE A 167 18.01 2.80 4.45
CA PHE A 167 18.44 3.16 5.81
C PHE A 167 19.60 4.17 5.85
N GLY A 168 20.64 3.94 5.04
CA GLY A 168 21.83 4.78 5.02
C GLY A 168 21.54 6.22 4.57
N TRP A 169 20.61 6.39 3.63
CA TRP A 169 20.18 7.72 3.17
C TRP A 169 19.42 8.44 4.28
N THR A 170 18.36 7.80 4.75
CA THR A 170 17.44 8.34 5.74
C THR A 170 18.21 8.73 7.01
N MET A 171 19.04 7.82 7.54
CA MET A 171 19.79 8.07 8.76
C MET A 171 20.95 9.05 8.58
N ASN A 172 21.28 9.45 7.35
CA ASN A 172 22.22 10.54 7.09
C ASN A 172 21.55 11.93 7.06
N ASP A 173 20.23 12.00 6.88
CA ASP A 173 19.47 13.25 6.99
C ASP A 173 19.53 13.85 8.41
N SER A 174 19.51 15.18 8.48
CA SER A 174 19.64 15.91 9.73
C SER A 174 18.43 15.78 10.64
N TYR A 175 17.21 15.75 10.09
CA TYR A 175 15.98 15.64 10.87
C TYR A 175 15.73 14.19 11.33
N TRP A 176 16.08 13.20 10.51
CA TRP A 176 16.09 11.81 10.94
C TRP A 176 17.15 11.52 12.01
N LYS A 177 18.31 12.20 11.99
CA LYS A 177 19.26 12.16 13.11
C LYS A 177 18.70 12.77 14.39
N LEU A 178 17.78 13.73 14.32
CA LEU A 178 17.06 14.23 15.50
C LEU A 178 16.06 13.20 16.01
N LEU A 179 15.28 12.59 15.12
CA LEU A 179 14.35 11.50 15.44
C LEU A 179 15.06 10.32 16.11
N ALA A 180 16.25 9.97 15.63
CA ALA A 180 17.10 8.93 16.23
C ALA A 180 17.41 9.15 17.71
N LYS A 181 17.51 10.41 18.16
CA LYS A 181 17.74 10.76 19.57
C LYS A 181 16.47 10.65 20.42
N ARG A 182 15.30 10.71 19.79
CA ARG A 182 13.99 10.67 20.44
C ARG A 182 13.42 9.27 20.57
N GLY A 183 13.98 8.28 19.86
CA GLY A 183 13.50 6.90 19.85
C GLY A 183 14.62 5.86 19.97
N LYS A 184 14.27 4.60 19.71
CA LYS A 184 15.20 3.49 19.54
C LYS A 184 15.33 3.16 18.05
N VAL A 185 16.52 3.32 17.49
CA VAL A 185 16.77 3.01 16.07
C VAL A 185 17.04 1.51 15.90
N LEU A 186 16.31 0.86 15.00
CA LEU A 186 16.55 -0.53 14.62
C LEU A 186 17.52 -0.56 13.44
N THR A 187 18.75 -1.01 13.66
CA THR A 187 19.83 -0.93 12.65
C THR A 187 19.88 -2.15 11.72
N ASN A 188 19.01 -3.14 11.94
CA ASN A 188 18.93 -4.39 11.19
C ASN A 188 17.47 -4.66 10.77
N SER A 189 16.81 -3.61 10.26
CA SER A 189 15.42 -3.62 9.79
C SER A 189 15.37 -3.73 8.27
N HIS A 190 14.51 -4.60 7.77
CA HIS A 190 14.41 -4.91 6.35
C HIS A 190 12.96 -4.91 5.84
N GLY A 191 12.74 -4.31 4.67
CA GLY A 191 11.56 -4.59 3.87
C GLY A 191 11.55 -6.05 3.42
N VAL A 192 10.39 -6.55 3.00
CA VAL A 192 10.21 -7.96 2.62
C VAL A 192 10.49 -8.18 1.14
N THR A 193 10.07 -7.25 0.30
CA THR A 193 10.19 -7.36 -1.16
C THR A 193 10.13 -5.98 -1.80
N HIS A 194 10.00 -5.92 -3.12
CA HIS A 194 9.90 -4.71 -3.92
C HIS A 194 8.92 -4.95 -5.06
N PRO A 195 8.06 -3.98 -5.47
CA PRO A 195 7.91 -2.58 -5.00
C PRO A 195 7.05 -2.39 -3.74
N SER A 196 6.69 -1.15 -3.38
CA SER A 196 6.02 -0.75 -2.13
C SER A 196 4.82 -1.61 -1.77
N LEU A 197 3.87 -1.76 -2.71
CA LEU A 197 2.56 -2.42 -2.51
C LEU A 197 2.64 -3.79 -1.77
N PRO A 198 3.46 -4.77 -2.18
CA PRO A 198 3.58 -6.04 -1.47
C PRO A 198 4.14 -5.95 -0.04
N ASN A 199 4.87 -4.90 0.33
CA ASN A 199 5.32 -4.68 1.71
C ASN A 199 4.15 -4.31 2.63
N TYR A 200 3.20 -3.50 2.15
CA TYR A 200 1.96 -3.22 2.88
C TYR A 200 1.13 -4.48 3.11
N ALA A 201 1.04 -5.38 2.11
CA ALA A 201 0.40 -6.68 2.30
C ALA A 201 1.10 -7.51 3.39
N SER A 202 2.43 -7.47 3.41
CA SER A 202 3.26 -8.17 4.41
C SER A 202 3.01 -7.67 5.83
N LEU A 203 2.85 -6.34 6.01
CA LEU A 203 2.60 -5.69 7.30
C LEU A 203 1.29 -6.11 7.98
N ILE A 204 0.25 -6.48 7.21
CA ILE A 204 -1.07 -6.79 7.78
C ILE A 204 -1.52 -8.23 7.60
N ALA A 205 -0.95 -8.97 6.65
CA ALA A 205 -1.36 -10.34 6.35
C ALA A 205 -0.26 -11.38 6.54
N GLY A 206 1.00 -10.96 6.69
CA GLY A 206 2.11 -11.88 6.91
C GLY A 206 2.57 -12.61 5.66
N ASP A 207 2.23 -12.09 4.48
CA ASP A 207 2.66 -12.58 3.17
C ASP A 207 2.49 -11.46 2.13
N PHE A 208 3.27 -11.50 1.04
CA PHE A 208 3.15 -10.57 -0.09
C PHE A 208 2.39 -11.18 -1.29
N PHE A 209 1.98 -12.46 -1.18
CA PHE A 209 1.12 -13.16 -2.13
C PHE A 209 1.68 -13.25 -3.56
N GLY A 210 3.01 -13.24 -3.68
CA GLY A 210 3.69 -13.29 -4.96
C GLY A 210 3.59 -12.02 -5.79
N ILE A 211 2.95 -10.96 -5.28
CA ILE A 211 2.79 -9.70 -6.01
C ILE A 211 4.16 -9.07 -6.23
N ALA A 212 4.44 -8.69 -7.49
CA ALA A 212 5.73 -8.15 -7.90
C ALA A 212 5.60 -6.85 -8.73
N ASN A 213 4.45 -6.17 -8.63
CA ASN A 213 4.18 -4.92 -9.34
C ASN A 213 3.22 -4.05 -8.50
N GLU A 214 3.05 -2.80 -8.91
CA GLU A 214 2.05 -1.88 -8.34
C GLU A 214 0.88 -1.72 -9.32
N ASP A 215 -0.15 -2.52 -9.12
CA ASP A 215 -1.36 -2.49 -9.94
C ASP A 215 -2.59 -2.47 -9.02
N PHE A 216 -3.78 -2.40 -9.60
CA PHE A 216 -5.05 -2.44 -8.87
C PHE A 216 -5.35 -3.88 -8.40
N TYR A 217 -4.72 -4.28 -7.30
CA TYR A 217 -4.90 -5.60 -6.68
C TYR A 217 -5.92 -5.58 -5.55
N ASN A 218 -6.69 -6.66 -5.47
CA ASN A 218 -7.50 -7.01 -4.32
C ASN A 218 -7.09 -8.40 -3.82
N ILE A 219 -6.64 -8.47 -2.59
CA ILE A 219 -6.15 -9.69 -1.97
C ILE A 219 -7.29 -10.29 -1.16
N ASN A 220 -7.72 -11.49 -1.54
CA ASN A 220 -8.81 -12.19 -0.87
C ASN A 220 -8.26 -13.23 0.11
N THR A 221 -7.90 -12.75 1.29
CA THR A 221 -7.29 -13.56 2.34
C THR A 221 -7.50 -12.93 3.72
N THR A 222 -7.27 -13.72 4.77
CA THR A 222 -7.34 -13.26 6.17
C THR A 222 -6.17 -12.36 6.54
N THR A 223 -6.41 -11.41 7.45
CA THR A 223 -5.46 -10.39 7.90
C THR A 223 -5.53 -10.24 9.41
N ILE A 224 -4.64 -9.41 10.00
CA ILE A 224 -4.73 -9.05 11.41
C ILE A 224 -6.10 -8.48 11.80
N TYR A 225 -6.83 -7.83 10.89
CA TYR A 225 -8.17 -7.32 11.19
C TYR A 225 -9.17 -8.42 11.53
N ASP A 226 -9.02 -9.62 10.94
CA ASP A 226 -9.84 -10.79 11.29
C ASP A 226 -9.52 -11.31 12.69
N LEU A 227 -8.24 -11.30 13.07
CA LEU A 227 -7.79 -11.64 14.42
C LEU A 227 -8.26 -10.61 15.47
N LEU A 228 -8.22 -9.32 15.14
CA LEU A 228 -8.67 -8.23 16.01
C LEU A 228 -10.19 -8.28 16.22
N ASP A 229 -10.96 -8.49 15.15
CA ASP A 229 -12.42 -8.67 15.24
C ASP A 229 -12.77 -9.88 16.13
N ALA A 230 -12.07 -11.00 15.96
CA ALA A 230 -12.28 -12.19 16.80
C ALA A 230 -11.91 -11.96 18.28
N ALA A 231 -10.95 -11.08 18.55
CA ALA A 231 -10.55 -10.69 19.90
C ALA A 231 -11.42 -9.56 20.50
N GLY A 232 -12.29 -8.93 19.70
CA GLY A 232 -13.07 -7.77 20.12
C GLY A 232 -12.21 -6.52 20.36
N LEU A 233 -11.05 -6.42 19.69
CA LEU A 233 -10.17 -5.27 19.77
C LEU A 233 -10.41 -4.32 18.60
N ASP A 234 -10.51 -3.03 18.91
CA ASP A 234 -10.78 -2.02 17.90
C ASP A 234 -9.50 -1.57 17.18
N TYR A 235 -9.68 -1.06 15.97
CA TYR A 235 -8.62 -0.58 15.09
C TYR A 235 -9.07 0.60 14.24
N ALA A 236 -8.10 1.37 13.76
CA ALA A 236 -8.34 2.47 12.83
C ALA A 236 -7.19 2.64 11.85
N THR A 237 -7.50 3.20 10.68
CA THR A 237 -6.50 3.73 9.77
C THR A 237 -6.79 5.21 9.55
N TYR A 238 -5.83 6.06 9.89
CA TYR A 238 -5.89 7.49 9.66
C TYR A 238 -5.03 7.78 8.43
N ALA A 239 -5.63 8.26 7.35
CA ALA A 239 -4.90 8.61 6.13
C ALA A 239 -5.11 10.09 5.82
N GLU A 240 -4.01 10.81 5.57
CA GLU A 240 -4.08 12.21 5.15
C GLU A 240 -4.75 12.33 3.78
N TRP A 241 -5.55 13.38 3.60
CA TRP A 241 -6.38 13.62 2.40
C TRP A 241 -7.39 12.53 2.04
N TYR A 242 -7.60 11.53 2.90
CA TYR A 242 -8.65 10.55 2.73
C TYR A 242 -10.02 11.18 3.01
N THR A 243 -10.91 11.14 2.03
CA THR A 243 -12.27 11.70 2.10
C THR A 243 -13.28 10.63 1.67
N PRO A 244 -13.82 9.84 2.61
CA PRO A 244 -14.72 8.76 2.26
C PRO A 244 -16.00 9.32 1.61
N LEU A 245 -16.41 8.68 0.52
CA LEU A 245 -17.63 8.98 -0.21
C LEU A 245 -18.78 8.12 0.30
N ALA A 246 -19.95 8.75 0.38
CA ALA A 246 -21.19 8.04 0.65
C ALA A 246 -21.50 7.04 -0.48
N THR A 247 -21.86 5.82 -0.11
CA THR A 247 -22.35 4.79 -1.04
C THR A 247 -23.70 4.26 -0.57
N ALA A 248 -24.23 3.27 -1.29
CA ALA A 248 -25.40 2.52 -0.83
C ALA A 248 -25.17 1.76 0.49
N ARG A 249 -23.91 1.50 0.89
CA ARG A 249 -23.58 0.84 2.16
C ARG A 249 -23.62 1.81 3.35
N GLY A 250 -23.37 3.10 3.10
CA GLY A 250 -23.47 4.16 4.11
C GLY A 250 -22.55 5.35 3.81
N PRO A 251 -22.55 6.37 4.69
CA PRO A 251 -21.86 7.65 4.45
C PRO A 251 -20.32 7.57 4.48
N ASN A 252 -19.74 6.64 5.25
CA ASN A 252 -18.29 6.53 5.46
C ASN A 252 -17.76 5.23 4.85
N ASP A 253 -18.17 4.93 3.63
CA ASP A 253 -17.68 3.73 2.97
C ASP A 253 -16.22 3.90 2.52
N CYS A 254 -15.51 2.82 2.28
CA CYS A 254 -14.09 2.82 1.89
C CYS A 254 -13.85 3.24 0.43
N ASN A 255 -14.75 4.05 -0.12
CA ASN A 255 -14.68 4.71 -1.40
C ASN A 255 -14.11 6.12 -1.16
N ASN A 256 -13.10 6.58 -1.89
CA ASN A 256 -12.53 7.92 -1.67
C ASN A 256 -12.33 8.68 -2.99
N GLU A 257 -12.31 10.01 -2.92
CA GLU A 257 -11.90 10.87 -4.02
C GLU A 257 -10.39 10.98 -4.20
N LEU A 258 -9.96 11.07 -5.46
CA LEU A 258 -8.58 11.36 -5.78
C LEU A 258 -8.32 12.81 -5.43
N PHE A 259 -7.41 13.04 -4.50
CA PHE A 259 -6.97 14.39 -4.15
C PHE A 259 -5.57 14.64 -4.72
N ILE A 260 -5.45 15.61 -5.62
CA ILE A 260 -4.18 15.99 -6.28
C ILE A 260 -3.35 16.95 -5.42
N GLY A 261 -3.82 17.34 -4.23
CA GLY A 261 -3.21 18.41 -3.45
C GLY A 261 -3.86 19.77 -3.75
N PRO A 262 -3.44 20.85 -3.07
CA PRO A 262 -3.85 22.21 -3.41
C PRO A 262 -3.60 22.52 -4.89
N LEU A 263 -4.65 22.87 -5.65
CA LEU A 263 -4.54 23.27 -7.07
C LEU A 263 -4.07 24.73 -7.26
N ASP A 264 -3.49 25.33 -6.21
CA ASP A 264 -2.97 26.69 -6.26
C ASP A 264 -1.46 26.71 -6.55
N ASN A 265 -0.87 27.91 -6.55
CA ASN A 265 0.55 28.11 -6.82
C ASN A 265 1.47 27.77 -5.63
N THR A 266 0.96 27.06 -4.61
CA THR A 266 1.73 26.58 -3.45
C THR A 266 1.99 25.08 -3.46
N ASN A 267 1.24 24.31 -4.27
CA ASN A 267 1.86 23.55 -5.37
C ASN A 267 3.35 23.17 -5.24
N PRO A 268 3.81 22.11 -4.54
CA PRO A 268 5.16 21.62 -4.79
C PRO A 268 5.32 21.32 -6.29
N ASP A 269 6.53 21.38 -6.84
CA ASP A 269 6.77 21.20 -8.29
C ASP A 269 6.77 19.70 -8.66
N TRP A 270 5.68 19.02 -8.30
CA TRP A 270 5.49 17.58 -8.37
C TRP A 270 4.12 17.24 -8.95
N ASN A 271 3.99 16.00 -9.39
CA ASN A 271 2.90 15.61 -10.28
C ASN A 271 2.20 14.31 -9.89
N SER A 272 2.14 14.07 -8.59
CA SER A 272 1.51 12.89 -8.00
C SER A 272 0.25 13.31 -7.25
N PRO A 273 -0.71 12.40 -7.09
CA PRO A 273 -1.79 12.61 -6.14
C PRO A 273 -1.23 12.67 -4.71
N ALA A 274 -1.77 13.55 -3.87
CA ALA A 274 -1.39 13.67 -2.46
C ALA A 274 -1.83 12.45 -1.64
N TYR A 275 -2.92 11.80 -2.05
CA TYR A 275 -3.40 10.53 -1.51
C TYR A 275 -3.26 9.41 -2.54
N ARG A 276 -2.77 8.24 -2.09
CA ARG A 276 -2.78 7.00 -2.89
C ARG A 276 -3.47 5.88 -2.14
N ARG A 277 -4.26 5.08 -2.86
CA ARG A 277 -4.96 3.92 -2.29
C ARG A 277 -3.98 2.83 -1.85
N LEU A 278 -2.86 2.72 -2.56
CA LEU A 278 -1.87 1.65 -2.37
C LEU A 278 -1.17 1.76 -1.01
N ASP A 279 -0.94 2.99 -0.55
CA ASP A 279 -0.30 3.34 0.73
C ASP A 279 -1.21 3.04 1.94
N VAL A 280 -2.48 2.66 1.71
CA VAL A 280 -3.46 2.34 2.75
C VAL A 280 -3.65 0.82 2.81
N PRO A 281 -2.94 0.09 3.71
CA PRO A 281 -2.88 -1.38 3.68
C PRO A 281 -4.24 -2.04 3.68
N ALA A 282 -5.17 -1.54 4.50
CA ALA A 282 -6.52 -2.08 4.62
C ALA A 282 -7.26 -2.15 3.28
N LEU A 283 -7.03 -1.19 2.38
CA LEU A 283 -7.70 -1.15 1.08
C LEU A 283 -7.19 -2.25 0.13
N LEU A 284 -6.02 -2.85 0.36
CA LEU A 284 -5.53 -3.96 -0.46
C LEU A 284 -6.36 -5.24 -0.28
N PHE A 285 -7.14 -5.38 0.80
CA PHE A 285 -7.75 -6.64 1.19
C PHE A 285 -9.27 -6.66 1.02
N GLN A 286 -9.76 -7.66 0.28
CA GLN A 286 -11.19 -7.85 0.03
C GLN A 286 -11.99 -8.13 1.31
N THR A 287 -11.40 -8.86 2.26
CA THR A 287 -12.00 -9.12 3.57
C THR A 287 -12.22 -7.84 4.39
N TYR A 288 -11.51 -6.77 4.08
CA TYR A 288 -11.74 -5.44 4.64
C TYR A 288 -12.75 -4.65 3.80
N THR A 289 -12.46 -4.48 2.50
CA THR A 289 -13.21 -3.57 1.62
C THR A 289 -14.65 -4.01 1.34
N THR A 290 -14.98 -5.29 1.50
CA THR A 290 -16.37 -5.79 1.37
C THR A 290 -17.21 -5.63 2.64
N ASN A 291 -16.59 -5.35 3.79
CA ASN A 291 -17.28 -5.15 5.06
C ASN A 291 -17.41 -3.66 5.38
N TYR A 292 -18.66 -3.15 5.39
CA TYR A 292 -18.92 -1.74 5.65
C TYR A 292 -18.41 -1.26 7.02
N THR A 293 -18.56 -2.07 8.08
CA THR A 293 -18.08 -1.71 9.42
C THR A 293 -16.57 -1.55 9.45
N ARG A 294 -15.82 -2.41 8.74
CA ARG A 294 -14.37 -2.24 8.58
C ARG A 294 -14.06 -0.98 7.78
N CYS A 295 -14.71 -0.81 6.62
CA CYS A 295 -14.54 0.38 5.78
C CYS A 295 -14.75 1.71 6.51
N SER A 296 -15.73 1.77 7.41
CA SER A 296 -16.02 2.98 8.21
C SER A 296 -14.97 3.31 9.28
N LYS A 297 -13.92 2.49 9.42
CA LYS A 297 -12.79 2.71 10.34
C LYS A 297 -11.55 3.27 9.65
N ILE A 298 -11.67 3.69 8.39
CA ILE A 298 -10.67 4.50 7.70
C ILE A 298 -11.12 5.95 7.79
N TYR A 299 -10.27 6.81 8.34
CA TYR A 299 -10.59 8.20 8.65
C TYR A 299 -9.68 9.16 7.90
N ASN A 300 -10.21 10.35 7.63
CA ASN A 300 -9.38 11.50 7.31
C ASN A 300 -8.50 11.81 8.53
N ALA A 301 -7.18 11.69 8.39
CA ALA A 301 -6.26 11.86 9.51
C ALA A 301 -6.37 13.26 10.14
N THR A 302 -6.42 14.31 9.31
CA THR A 302 -6.51 15.71 9.74
C THR A 302 -7.80 16.01 10.52
N ALA A 303 -8.88 15.27 10.26
CA ALA A 303 -10.16 15.48 10.93
C ALA A 303 -10.33 14.67 12.22
N GLN A 304 -9.72 13.48 12.31
CA GLN A 304 -10.07 12.50 13.35
C GLN A 304 -8.92 12.15 14.30
N PHE A 305 -7.67 12.10 13.83
CA PHE A 305 -6.57 11.55 14.63
C PHE A 305 -6.31 12.34 15.92
N ASP A 306 -6.27 13.68 15.80
CA ASP A 306 -6.13 14.60 16.93
C ASP A 306 -7.19 14.36 18.01
N ALA A 307 -8.46 14.25 17.59
CA ALA A 307 -9.57 14.01 18.49
C ALA A 307 -9.45 12.65 19.22
N ASP A 308 -9.04 11.59 18.54
CA ASP A 308 -8.90 10.27 19.14
C ASP A 308 -7.69 10.17 20.07
N VAL A 309 -6.59 10.85 19.75
CA VAL A 309 -5.42 10.94 20.65
C VAL A 309 -5.79 11.72 21.91
N PHE A 310 -6.24 12.97 21.80
CA PHE A 310 -6.46 13.84 22.96
C PHE A 310 -7.73 13.50 23.77
N SER A 311 -8.65 12.70 23.23
CA SER A 311 -9.75 12.13 24.01
C SER A 311 -9.47 10.74 24.58
N HIS A 312 -8.22 10.25 24.45
CA HIS A 312 -7.76 8.92 24.84
C HIS A 312 -8.54 7.74 24.21
N LYS A 313 -9.14 7.97 23.03
CA LYS A 313 -9.95 7.01 22.28
C LYS A 313 -9.21 6.32 21.14
N LEU A 314 -7.91 6.58 20.97
CA LEU A 314 -7.10 5.89 19.98
C LEU A 314 -7.29 4.35 20.09
N PRO A 315 -7.62 3.63 19.01
CA PRO A 315 -7.80 2.18 19.06
C PRO A 315 -6.53 1.40 19.40
N ALA A 316 -6.69 0.12 19.75
CA ALA A 316 -5.58 -0.74 20.17
C ALA A 316 -4.56 -0.98 19.04
N TYR A 317 -5.03 -1.02 17.79
CA TYR A 317 -4.19 -1.24 16.62
C TYR A 317 -4.49 -0.18 15.56
N SER A 318 -3.54 0.72 15.30
CA SER A 318 -3.75 1.87 14.43
C SER A 318 -2.66 2.02 13.38
N PHE A 319 -3.04 2.51 12.19
CA PHE A 319 -2.12 3.03 11.17
C PHE A 319 -2.32 4.53 11.00
N TYR A 320 -1.23 5.27 10.85
CA TYR A 320 -1.20 6.62 10.32
C TYR A 320 -0.46 6.59 8.98
N VAL A 321 -1.11 7.05 7.93
CA VAL A 321 -0.57 7.13 6.56
C VAL A 321 -0.42 8.61 6.21
N PRO A 322 0.80 9.16 6.24
CA PRO A 322 1.07 10.51 5.80
C PRO A 322 0.76 10.67 4.30
N ASP A 323 0.54 11.90 3.88
CA ASP A 323 0.38 12.18 2.45
C ASP A 323 1.69 11.98 1.68
N MET A 324 1.60 11.98 0.35
CA MET A 324 2.73 11.69 -0.52
C MET A 324 3.88 12.73 -0.46
N LEU A 325 3.68 13.88 0.18
CA LEU A 325 4.74 14.86 0.48
C LEU A 325 5.45 14.52 1.79
N HIS A 326 4.69 14.06 2.79
CA HIS A 326 5.18 13.80 4.13
C HIS A 326 5.58 12.35 4.39
N ASN A 327 5.18 11.41 3.52
CA ASN A 327 5.55 10.00 3.62
C ASN A 327 7.00 9.75 3.16
N GLY A 328 7.64 10.73 2.51
CA GLY A 328 9.03 10.61 2.06
C GLY A 328 9.18 10.00 0.68
N HIS A 329 8.12 9.81 -0.12
CA HIS A 329 8.22 9.29 -1.50
C HIS A 329 8.54 10.39 -2.52
N ASP A 330 7.89 11.55 -2.43
CA ASP A 330 8.08 12.62 -3.41
C ASP A 330 8.68 13.88 -2.73
N PRO A 331 9.76 14.46 -3.26
CA PRO A 331 10.31 15.71 -2.75
C PRO A 331 9.39 16.91 -3.05
N GLU A 332 9.58 18.02 -2.33
CA GLU A 332 8.91 19.31 -2.62
C GLU A 332 9.15 19.83 -4.06
N SER A 333 10.20 19.34 -4.72
CA SER A 333 10.46 19.58 -6.13
C SER A 333 11.17 18.38 -6.75
N ASN A 334 10.78 18.00 -7.98
CA ASN A 334 11.49 16.99 -8.77
C ASN A 334 13.00 17.29 -8.96
N SER A 335 13.42 18.55 -8.81
CA SER A 335 14.82 18.96 -8.86
C SER A 335 15.60 18.72 -7.58
N ASP A 336 14.91 18.36 -6.48
CA ASP A 336 15.48 18.19 -5.13
C ASP A 336 15.29 16.78 -4.55
N TYR A 337 15.30 15.76 -5.42
CA TYR A 337 15.16 14.36 -5.03
C TYR A 337 16.23 13.89 -4.01
N VAL A 338 17.37 14.58 -3.90
CA VAL A 338 18.44 14.24 -2.93
C VAL A 338 18.01 14.49 -1.46
N HIS A 339 17.02 15.36 -1.25
CA HIS A 339 16.53 15.73 0.08
C HIS A 339 15.14 15.18 0.40
N GLN A 340 14.65 14.22 -0.38
CA GLN A 340 13.39 13.52 -0.18
C GLN A 340 13.09 13.11 1.29
N PRO A 341 14.02 12.51 2.08
CA PRO A 341 13.74 12.18 3.48
C PRO A 341 13.61 13.41 4.40
N THR A 342 14.09 14.59 3.98
CA THR A 342 14.12 15.81 4.80
C THR A 342 12.72 16.29 5.15
N THR A 343 11.82 16.38 4.16
CA THR A 343 10.43 16.85 4.36
C THR A 343 9.67 15.91 5.29
N ALA A 344 9.77 14.60 5.09
CA ALA A 344 9.23 13.59 6.00
C ALA A 344 9.81 13.72 7.42
N GLY A 345 11.12 13.96 7.54
CA GLY A 345 11.81 14.15 8.82
C GLY A 345 11.34 15.40 9.57
N ILE A 346 11.13 16.52 8.88
CA ILE A 346 10.58 17.76 9.47
C ILE A 346 9.16 17.49 9.98
N TRP A 347 8.30 16.96 9.11
CA TRP A 347 6.91 16.65 9.44
C TRP A 347 6.82 15.71 10.64
N PHE A 348 7.61 14.64 10.66
CA PHE A 348 7.50 13.65 11.73
C PHE A 348 8.06 14.15 13.07
N ASN A 349 9.06 15.05 13.05
CA ASN A 349 9.45 15.74 14.30
C ASN A 349 8.29 16.57 14.86
N ALA A 350 7.56 17.31 14.02
CA ALA A 350 6.41 18.10 14.44
C ALA A 350 5.24 17.21 14.91
N PHE A 351 4.99 16.09 14.22
CA PHE A 351 4.03 15.07 14.63
C PHE A 351 4.34 14.55 16.05
N LEU A 352 5.60 14.18 16.31
CA LEU A 352 6.01 13.71 17.62
C LEU A 352 5.97 14.82 18.70
N ASP A 353 6.23 16.08 18.33
CA ASP A 353 6.10 17.21 19.26
C ASP A 353 4.65 17.40 19.73
N MET A 354 3.66 17.15 18.87
CA MET A 354 2.25 17.23 19.24
C MET A 354 1.76 16.00 20.01
N TYR A 355 2.07 14.80 19.54
CA TYR A 355 1.33 13.61 19.96
C TYR A 355 2.11 12.66 20.86
N LEU A 356 3.45 12.69 20.87
CA LEU A 356 4.22 11.60 21.50
C LEU A 356 3.99 11.46 23.01
N GLU A 357 3.86 12.58 23.73
CA GLU A 357 3.59 12.57 25.17
C GLU A 357 2.26 11.87 25.48
N GLU A 358 1.19 12.31 24.81
CA GLU A 358 -0.16 11.77 24.96
C GLU A 358 -0.25 10.29 24.54
N LEU A 359 0.38 9.93 23.41
CA LEU A 359 0.50 8.55 22.96
C LEU A 359 1.21 7.68 24.01
N THR A 360 2.28 8.19 24.62
CA THR A 360 3.05 7.47 25.65
C THR A 360 2.22 7.26 26.93
N GLU A 361 1.48 8.28 27.38
CA GLU A 361 0.59 8.19 28.54
C GLU A 361 -0.49 7.12 28.34
N GLN A 362 -0.99 6.97 27.12
CA GLN A 362 -1.96 5.93 26.75
C GLN A 362 -1.36 4.52 26.63
N GLY A 363 -0.06 4.36 26.82
CA GLY A 363 0.63 3.08 26.66
C GLY A 363 0.80 2.67 25.20
N THR A 364 0.91 3.65 24.30
CA THR A 364 1.06 3.42 22.85
C THR A 364 2.52 3.24 22.48
N LEU A 365 2.83 2.13 21.80
CA LEU A 365 4.07 1.96 21.04
C LEU A 365 3.88 2.61 19.67
N VAL A 366 4.78 3.53 19.30
CA VAL A 366 4.80 4.11 17.96
C VAL A 366 5.92 3.44 17.15
N VAL A 367 5.57 2.88 16.00
CA VAL A 367 6.48 2.22 15.06
C VAL A 367 6.53 3.07 13.79
N ALA A 368 7.61 3.84 13.62
CA ALA A 368 7.87 4.57 12.38
C ALA A 368 8.78 3.75 11.49
N THR A 369 8.34 3.40 10.28
CA THR A 369 9.07 2.50 9.38
C THR A 369 8.89 2.90 7.92
N PHE A 370 9.95 2.77 7.12
CA PHE A 370 9.83 2.82 5.66
C PHE A 370 9.38 1.46 5.14
N ASP A 371 8.52 1.45 4.12
CA ASP A 371 7.95 0.24 3.54
C ASP A 371 8.95 -0.57 2.69
N GLU A 372 9.86 0.11 2.01
CA GLU A 372 10.97 -0.50 1.29
C GLU A 372 12.14 0.46 1.13
N ALA A 373 13.28 -0.11 0.75
CA ALA A 373 14.48 0.63 0.49
C ALA A 373 14.63 0.84 -1.02
N THR A 374 14.38 2.07 -1.48
CA THR A 374 14.86 2.53 -2.78
C THR A 374 16.08 3.43 -2.60
N TRP A 375 16.82 3.59 -3.69
CA TRP A 375 17.80 4.67 -3.85
C TRP A 375 17.70 5.18 -5.30
N GLN A 376 18.25 6.37 -5.60
CA GLN A 376 18.26 6.96 -6.95
C GLN A 376 18.81 6.06 -8.08
N ASN A 377 19.52 4.98 -7.74
CA ASN A 377 20.08 4.01 -8.68
C ASN A 377 19.53 2.59 -8.47
N ASP A 378 18.56 2.43 -7.56
CA ASP A 378 17.95 1.14 -7.32
C ASP A 378 16.94 0.85 -8.42
N SER A 379 16.88 -0.41 -8.84
CA SER A 379 15.87 -0.85 -9.78
C SER A 379 14.78 -1.51 -8.98
N ASP A 380 13.53 -1.16 -9.25
CA ASP A 380 12.38 -1.84 -8.63
C ASP A 380 12.37 -3.36 -8.85
N SER A 381 13.15 -3.84 -9.82
CA SER A 381 13.26 -5.26 -10.14
C SER A 381 14.44 -5.97 -9.47
N THR A 382 15.43 -5.26 -8.92
CA THR A 382 16.65 -5.85 -8.34
C THR A 382 17.23 -4.99 -7.20
N PRO A 383 16.63 -5.01 -5.99
CA PRO A 383 17.08 -4.24 -4.84
C PRO A 383 18.55 -4.55 -4.50
N ASN A 384 19.43 -3.55 -4.51
CA ASN A 384 20.88 -3.74 -4.33
C ASN A 384 21.36 -3.50 -2.88
N ASN A 385 20.43 -3.25 -1.96
CA ASN A 385 20.68 -2.74 -0.61
C ASN A 385 20.19 -3.69 0.51
N ASN A 386 19.89 -4.96 0.17
CA ASN A 386 19.28 -5.94 1.07
C ASN A 386 17.95 -5.47 1.68
N ASN A 387 17.23 -4.59 0.97
CA ASN A 387 16.02 -3.93 1.41
C ASN A 387 16.13 -3.29 2.81
N ALA A 388 17.31 -2.74 3.15
CA ALA A 388 17.58 -2.19 4.48
C ALA A 388 16.89 -0.84 4.65
N ILE A 389 15.95 -0.76 5.61
CA ILE A 389 15.04 0.38 5.81
C ILE A 389 15.25 1.04 7.17
N ALA A 390 14.92 2.32 7.27
CA ALA A 390 14.87 3.00 8.57
C ALA A 390 13.60 2.58 9.33
N THR A 391 13.80 2.06 10.55
CA THR A 391 12.73 1.85 11.53
C THR A 391 13.16 2.42 12.87
N ILE A 392 12.31 3.27 13.46
CA ILE A 392 12.54 3.87 14.77
C ILE A 392 11.30 3.66 15.65
N LEU A 393 11.52 3.16 16.85
CA LEU A 393 10.46 2.96 17.85
C LEU A 393 10.41 4.17 18.80
N PHE A 394 9.20 4.57 19.20
CA PHE A 394 8.98 5.64 20.16
C PHE A 394 7.85 5.28 21.14
N GLY A 395 7.73 6.07 22.19
CA GLY A 395 6.62 6.01 23.13
C GLY A 395 6.78 4.93 24.19
N HIS A 396 5.69 4.23 24.48
CA HIS A 396 5.63 3.31 25.61
C HIS A 396 6.63 2.14 25.47
N GLY A 397 7.34 1.86 26.56
CA GLY A 397 8.31 0.76 26.63
C GLY A 397 9.59 0.99 25.84
N ILE A 398 9.84 2.21 25.35
CA ILE A 398 11.05 2.54 24.59
C ILE A 398 12.00 3.43 25.39
N THR A 399 13.27 3.04 25.45
CA THR A 399 14.36 3.91 25.92
C THR A 399 14.88 4.75 24.75
N PRO A 400 14.71 6.09 24.76
CA PRO A 400 15.14 6.95 23.66
C PRO A 400 16.67 7.04 23.57
N ASN A 401 17.16 7.49 22.41
CA ASN A 401 18.59 7.62 22.10
C ASN A 401 19.35 6.28 22.25
N THR A 402 18.69 5.18 21.89
CA THR A 402 19.29 3.84 21.87
C THR A 402 19.25 3.25 20.46
N LYS A 403 20.00 2.16 20.27
CA LYS A 403 20.01 1.38 19.04
C LYS A 403 19.85 -0.09 19.38
N ASP A 404 19.29 -0.85 18.45
CA ASP A 404 19.13 -2.29 18.55
C ASP A 404 19.42 -2.92 17.19
N ASP A 405 20.21 -4.00 17.17
CA ASP A 405 20.64 -4.69 15.96
C ASP A 405 19.92 -6.04 15.75
N THR A 406 18.88 -6.32 16.54
CA THR A 406 18.01 -7.48 16.34
C THR A 406 17.41 -7.44 14.92
N TYR A 407 17.53 -8.56 14.21
CA TYR A 407 16.97 -8.71 12.87
C TYR A 407 15.44 -8.62 12.90
N ILE A 408 14.89 -7.71 12.10
CA ILE A 408 13.45 -7.49 12.00
C ILE A 408 13.04 -7.26 10.53
N THR A 409 11.90 -7.83 10.14
CA THR A 409 11.22 -7.51 8.88
C THR A 409 9.81 -6.97 9.13
N HIS A 410 9.08 -6.56 8.08
CA HIS A 410 7.66 -6.20 8.21
C HIS A 410 6.80 -7.28 8.86
N TYR A 411 7.14 -8.55 8.65
CA TYR A 411 6.46 -9.66 9.31
C TYR A 411 6.62 -9.65 10.83
N ALA A 412 7.72 -9.11 11.35
CA ALA A 412 7.94 -9.03 12.79
C ALA A 412 7.21 -7.86 13.45
N ALA A 413 6.93 -6.78 12.72
CA ALA A 413 6.01 -5.73 13.17
C ALA A 413 4.59 -6.32 13.36
N LEU A 414 4.10 -7.07 12.35
CA LEU A 414 2.85 -7.82 12.43
C LEU A 414 2.84 -8.82 13.59
N ARG A 415 3.85 -9.68 13.66
CA ARG A 415 3.97 -10.71 14.68
C ARG A 415 3.99 -10.11 16.07
N GLY A 416 4.70 -9.00 16.28
CA GLY A 416 4.74 -8.38 17.59
C GLY A 416 3.38 -7.86 18.05
N ALA A 417 2.55 -7.31 17.15
CA ALA A 417 1.17 -6.95 17.49
C ALA A 417 0.32 -8.19 17.84
N ILE A 418 0.42 -9.27 17.05
CA ILE A 418 -0.28 -10.53 17.30
C ILE A 418 0.13 -11.15 18.64
N THR A 419 1.43 -11.22 18.93
CA THR A 419 1.99 -11.74 20.18
C THR A 419 1.57 -10.86 21.36
N ASN A 420 1.71 -9.53 21.24
CA ASN A 420 1.40 -8.58 22.31
C ASN A 420 -0.06 -8.68 22.78
N PHE A 421 -1.00 -8.71 21.83
CA PHE A 421 -2.42 -8.79 22.15
C PHE A 421 -2.92 -10.24 22.34
N GLY A 422 -2.04 -11.23 22.16
CA GLY A 422 -2.38 -12.65 22.29
C GLY A 422 -3.47 -13.10 21.32
N LEU A 423 -3.40 -12.65 20.07
CA LEU A 423 -4.48 -12.82 19.08
C LEU A 423 -4.56 -14.24 18.50
N GLY A 424 -3.46 -15.00 18.56
CA GLY A 424 -3.34 -16.29 17.89
C GLY A 424 -2.40 -16.20 16.70
N SER A 425 -2.85 -16.55 15.48
CA SER A 425 -2.02 -16.53 14.27
C SER A 425 -2.82 -16.51 12.97
N LEU A 426 -2.23 -15.96 11.90
CA LEU A 426 -2.70 -16.04 10.51
C LEU A 426 -2.21 -17.31 9.78
N GLY A 427 -1.31 -18.07 10.41
CA GLY A 427 -0.69 -19.25 9.79
C GLY A 427 0.30 -18.92 8.67
N ARG A 428 0.83 -17.70 8.62
CA ARG A 428 1.80 -17.23 7.62
C ARG A 428 3.13 -16.90 8.29
N ASN A 429 3.83 -15.87 7.81
CA ASN A 429 5.13 -15.47 8.35
C ASN A 429 5.05 -14.90 9.77
N ASP A 430 3.86 -14.65 10.31
CA ASP A 430 3.64 -14.36 11.72
C ASP A 430 4.04 -15.53 12.65
N THR A 431 4.07 -16.76 12.13
CA THR A 431 4.56 -17.95 12.86
C THR A 431 6.07 -18.19 12.71
N ASN A 432 6.71 -17.54 11.73
CA ASN A 432 8.10 -17.80 11.43
C ASN A 432 9.02 -16.92 12.29
N ALA A 433 9.60 -17.52 13.31
CA ALA A 433 10.43 -16.79 14.26
C ALA A 433 11.72 -16.21 13.69
N THR A 434 12.17 -16.67 12.51
CA THR A 434 13.37 -16.13 11.85
C THR A 434 13.15 -14.72 11.30
N ASN A 435 11.90 -14.27 11.16
CA ASN A 435 11.58 -12.92 10.69
C ASN A 435 11.70 -11.85 11.78
N GLY A 436 11.92 -12.24 13.04
CA GLY A 436 11.96 -11.36 14.21
C GLY A 436 10.65 -11.33 15.01
N ASP A 437 10.61 -10.54 16.07
CA ASP A 437 9.42 -10.23 16.86
C ASP A 437 9.58 -8.85 17.52
N LEU A 438 8.72 -7.90 17.17
CA LEU A 438 8.79 -6.52 17.69
C LEU A 438 8.66 -6.45 19.21
N THR A 439 8.00 -7.41 19.87
CA THR A 439 7.85 -7.40 21.35
C THR A 439 9.16 -7.56 22.10
N LEU A 440 10.20 -8.12 21.47
CA LEU A 440 11.53 -8.25 22.05
C LEU A 440 12.25 -6.89 22.17
N LEU A 441 11.76 -5.87 21.47
CA LEU A 441 12.37 -4.55 21.38
C LEU A 441 11.73 -3.54 22.35
N VAL A 442 10.74 -3.98 23.12
CA VAL A 442 9.95 -3.18 24.07
C VAL A 442 10.23 -3.67 25.49
N ASN A 443 10.56 -2.74 26.40
CA ASN A 443 11.05 -3.02 27.75
C ASN A 443 10.04 -3.76 28.63
#